data_AF-A0A7X7VHB7-F1
#
_entry.id   AF-A0A7X7VHB7-F1
#
_cell.length_a   1.000
_cell.length_b   1.000
_cell.length_c   1.000
_cell.angle_alpha   90.00
_cell.angle_beta   90.00
_cell.angle_gamma   90.00
#
_symmetry.space_group_name_H-M   'P 1'
#
loop_
_entity.id
_entity.type
_entity.pdbx_description
1 polymer ?
#
loop_
_entity_poly.entity_id
_entity_poly.type
_entity_poly.pdbx_seq_one_letter_code
_entity_poly.pdbx_strand_id
1 'polypeptide(L)'
;MKPGDIILFYRSRDLHAITSVGVIDQFYPDTSPEEIIRIIGKRSVYSKDEIERSNKNHSVIIFRHHFHLKESIPRDTLKKTMIMKDHPQSMTEIDQNAYEWIKKKGGLDESFTVH
;
A
#
# COMPACT_ATOMS: atom_id res chain seq x y z
N MET A 1 3.68 -7.95 -8.42
CA MET A 1 2.53 -7.84 -7.50
C MET A 1 1.52 -8.89 -7.87
N LYS A 2 1.09 -9.69 -6.89
CA LYS A 2 0.11 -10.77 -7.04
C LYS A 2 -0.81 -10.83 -5.82
N PRO A 3 -1.98 -11.48 -5.94
CA PRO A 3 -2.83 -11.78 -4.78
C PRO A 3 -2.01 -12.44 -3.66
N GLY A 4 -2.21 -11.98 -2.43
CA GLY A 4 -1.46 -12.41 -1.26
C GLY A 4 -0.22 -11.56 -0.91
N ASP A 5 0.26 -10.71 -1.82
CA ASP A 5 1.36 -9.78 -1.50
C ASP A 5 0.91 -8.74 -0.46
N ILE A 6 1.84 -8.35 0.41
CA ILE A 6 1.60 -7.41 1.50
C ILE A 6 1.80 -5.98 1.01
N ILE A 7 0.88 -5.08 1.39
CA ILE A 7 0.97 -3.65 1.11
C ILE A 7 1.07 -2.88 2.42
N LEU A 8 2.02 -1.93 2.46
CA LEU A 8 2.17 -0.97 3.55
C LEU A 8 1.64 0.40 3.11
N PHE A 9 0.88 1.06 3.98
CA PHE A 9 0.28 2.37 3.69
C PHE A 9 1.08 3.50 4.35
N TYR A 10 1.63 4.38 3.51
CA TYR A 10 2.37 5.57 3.92
C TYR A 10 1.50 6.82 3.82
N ARG A 11 1.34 7.56 4.93
CA ARG A 11 0.60 8.83 4.97
C ARG A 11 1.56 10.00 4.74
N SER A 12 1.58 10.50 3.51
CA SER A 12 2.56 11.51 3.07
C SER A 12 2.22 12.96 3.41
N ARG A 13 0.96 13.31 3.69
CA ARG A 13 0.53 14.71 3.85
C ARG A 13 0.63 15.25 5.27
N ASP A 14 0.43 14.39 6.26
CA ASP A 14 0.27 14.82 7.66
C ASP A 14 1.20 14.09 8.63
N LEU A 15 1.20 12.75 8.60
CA LEU A 15 1.99 11.97 9.56
C LEU A 15 3.41 11.67 9.09
N HIS A 16 3.67 11.69 7.78
CA HIS A 16 4.93 11.26 7.17
C HIS A 16 5.41 9.89 7.72
N ALA A 17 4.50 8.92 7.79
CA ALA A 17 4.73 7.64 8.46
C ALA A 17 4.02 6.47 7.76
N ILE A 18 4.56 5.27 7.92
CA ILE A 18 3.82 4.01 7.66
C ILE A 18 2.84 3.79 8.82
N THR A 19 1.58 3.55 8.49
CA THR A 19 0.50 3.52 9.49
C THR A 19 -0.34 2.25 9.47
N SER A 20 -0.37 1.53 8.35
CA SER A 20 -1.26 0.39 8.20
C SER A 20 -0.67 -0.67 7.29
N VAL A 21 -1.24 -1.87 7.41
CA VAL A 21 -0.92 -3.03 6.58
C VAL A 21 -2.19 -3.56 5.92
N GLY A 22 -2.05 -4.00 4.68
CA GLY A 22 -3.09 -4.70 3.93
C GLY A 22 -2.51 -5.81 3.06
N VAL A 23 -3.38 -6.49 2.34
CA VAL A 23 -3.00 -7.53 1.38
C VAL A 23 -3.67 -7.27 0.04
N ILE A 24 -2.98 -7.60 -1.04
CA ILE A 24 -3.57 -7.62 -2.38
C ILE A 24 -4.57 -8.76 -2.46
N ASP A 25 -5.79 -8.40 -2.81
CA ASP A 25 -6.85 -9.35 -3.16
C ASP A 25 -6.80 -9.64 -4.67
N GLN A 26 -6.72 -8.59 -5.48
CA GLN A 26 -6.63 -8.68 -6.94
C GLN A 26 -5.73 -7.58 -7.50
N PHE A 27 -5.03 -7.88 -8.59
CA PHE A 27 -4.17 -6.93 -9.30
C PHE A 27 -4.44 -7.00 -10.80
N TYR A 28 -4.76 -5.84 -11.38
CA TYR A 28 -5.01 -5.66 -12.81
C TYR A 28 -4.01 -4.65 -13.35
N PRO A 29 -2.93 -5.08 -14.03
CA PRO A 29 -2.02 -4.15 -14.70
C PRO A 29 -2.65 -3.61 -15.99
N ASP A 30 -2.20 -2.44 -16.44
CA ASP A 30 -2.51 -1.88 -17.77
C ASP A 30 -4.01 -1.87 -18.14
N THR A 31 -4.85 -1.44 -17.20
CA THR A 31 -6.31 -1.48 -17.32
C THR A 31 -6.85 -0.18 -17.92
N SER A 32 -7.73 -0.28 -18.92
CA SER A 32 -8.34 0.90 -19.56
C SER A 32 -9.32 1.62 -18.63
N PRO A 33 -9.59 2.93 -18.81
CA PRO A 33 -10.58 3.66 -18.01
C PRO A 33 -11.95 2.97 -17.93
N GLU A 34 -12.45 2.41 -19.02
CA GLU A 34 -13.73 1.69 -19.05
C GLU A 34 -13.71 0.45 -18.17
N GLU A 35 -12.60 -0.30 -18.19
CA GLU A 35 -12.46 -1.52 -17.41
C GLU A 35 -12.20 -1.21 -15.92
N ILE A 36 -11.47 -0.13 -15.62
CA ILE A 36 -11.33 0.41 -14.27
C ILE A 36 -12.70 0.66 -13.64
N ILE A 37 -13.60 1.35 -14.34
CA ILE A 37 -14.96 1.65 -13.86
C ILE A 37 -15.74 0.35 -13.55
N ARG A 38 -15.59 -0.68 -14.39
CA ARG A 38 -16.25 -1.98 -14.18
C ARG A 38 -15.69 -2.72 -12.96
N ILE A 39 -14.37 -2.67 -12.76
CA ILE A 39 -13.69 -3.35 -11.65
C ILE A 39 -14.02 -2.68 -10.31
N ILE A 40 -13.89 -1.35 -10.21
CA ILE A 40 -14.05 -0.64 -8.94
C ILE A 40 -15.53 -0.45 -8.55
N GLY A 41 -16.44 -0.39 -9.52
CA GLY A 41 -17.84 -0.06 -9.30
C GLY A 41 -18.01 1.24 -8.49
N LYS A 42 -18.63 1.16 -7.31
CA LYS A 42 -18.82 2.30 -6.36
C LYS A 42 -17.78 2.34 -5.23
N ARG A 43 -16.72 1.53 -5.28
CA ARG A 43 -15.76 1.34 -4.17
C ARG A 43 -14.58 2.32 -4.20
N SER A 44 -14.54 3.22 -5.18
CA SER A 44 -13.47 4.20 -5.35
C SER A 44 -13.90 5.58 -4.88
N VAL A 45 -12.94 6.34 -4.34
CA VAL A 45 -13.09 7.77 -4.05
C VAL A 45 -12.96 8.64 -5.30
N TYR A 46 -12.46 8.07 -6.41
CA TYR A 46 -12.42 8.74 -7.71
C TYR A 46 -13.79 8.66 -8.37
N SER A 47 -14.25 9.81 -8.84
CA SER A 47 -15.43 9.92 -9.70
C SER A 47 -15.19 9.27 -11.06
N LYS A 48 -16.27 8.87 -11.71
CA LYS A 48 -16.23 8.33 -13.08
C LYS A 48 -15.54 9.32 -14.03
N ASP A 49 -15.88 10.61 -13.93
CA ASP A 49 -15.28 11.67 -14.74
C ASP A 49 -13.76 11.78 -14.56
N GLU A 50 -13.24 11.64 -13.34
CA GLU A 50 -11.79 11.67 -13.09
C GLU A 50 -11.07 10.50 -13.77
N ILE A 51 -11.68 9.33 -13.76
CA ILE A 51 -11.11 8.12 -14.39
C ILE A 51 -11.13 8.26 -15.91
N GLU A 52 -12.26 8.68 -16.48
CA GLU A 52 -12.40 8.87 -17.94
C GLU A 52 -11.44 9.94 -18.46
N ARG A 53 -11.25 11.05 -17.74
CA ARG A 53 -10.30 12.10 -18.13
C ARG A 53 -8.85 11.66 -18.16
N SER A 54 -8.50 10.59 -17.47
CA SER A 54 -7.12 10.10 -17.43
C SER A 54 -6.62 9.66 -18.80
N ASN A 55 -7.52 9.21 -19.71
CA ASN A 55 -7.27 8.78 -21.09
C ASN A 55 -6.02 7.90 -21.27
N LYS A 56 -5.66 7.15 -20.22
CA LYS A 56 -4.49 6.28 -20.15
C LYS A 56 -4.85 5.03 -19.37
N ASN A 57 -4.12 3.97 -19.65
CA ASN A 57 -4.23 2.75 -18.86
C ASN A 57 -3.56 2.94 -17.50
N HIS A 58 -4.15 2.34 -16.47
CA HIS A 58 -3.63 2.38 -15.10
C HIS A 58 -3.63 0.98 -14.49
N SER A 59 -2.76 0.77 -13.50
CA SER A 59 -2.81 -0.42 -12.68
C SER A 59 -3.85 -0.27 -11.58
N VAL A 60 -4.74 -1.26 -11.43
CA VAL A 60 -5.74 -1.32 -10.37
C VAL A 60 -5.35 -2.38 -9.35
N ILE A 61 -5.37 -1.99 -8.08
CA ILE A 61 -5.15 -2.90 -6.95
C ILE A 61 -6.42 -2.92 -6.11
N ILE A 62 -7.05 -4.09 -6.02
CA ILE A 62 -8.05 -4.37 -4.99
C ILE A 62 -7.32 -4.97 -3.81
N PHE A 63 -7.48 -4.35 -2.64
CA PHE A 63 -6.82 -4.79 -1.42
C PHE A 63 -7.81 -4.94 -0.28
N ARG A 64 -7.44 -5.76 0.70
CA ARG A 64 -8.10 -5.83 1.99
C ARG A 64 -7.21 -5.15 3.02
N HIS A 65 -7.75 -4.14 3.68
CA HIS A 65 -7.10 -3.53 4.84
C HIS A 65 -7.14 -4.54 5.99
N HIS A 66 -6.00 -4.79 6.62
CA HIS A 66 -5.94 -5.69 7.77
C HIS A 66 -6.07 -4.90 9.08
N PHE A 67 -5.09 -4.05 9.39
CA PHE A 67 -5.09 -3.27 10.61
C PHE A 67 -4.12 -2.08 10.52
N HIS A 68 -4.32 -1.13 11.44
CA HIS A 68 -3.35 -0.09 11.73
C HIS A 68 -2.23 -0.66 12.61
N LEU A 69 -1.00 -0.22 12.35
CA LEU A 69 0.11 -0.48 13.26
C LEU A 69 -0.19 0.18 14.61
N LYS A 70 0.15 -0.51 15.71
CA LYS A 70 0.01 0.07 17.06
C LYS A 70 0.89 1.32 17.19
N GLU A 71 2.06 1.25 16.59
CA GLU A 71 3.00 2.36 16.49
C GLU A 71 3.22 2.69 15.00
N SER A 72 2.85 3.89 14.58
CA SER A 72 3.20 4.38 13.24
C SER A 72 4.71 4.52 13.14
N ILE A 73 5.28 4.19 11.98
CA ILE A 73 6.73 4.26 11.75
C ILE A 73 7.06 5.53 10.97
N PRO A 74 7.65 6.56 11.60
CA PRO A 74 7.96 7.82 10.93
C PRO A 74 9.05 7.68 9.87
N ARG A 75 9.02 8.57 8.88
CA ARG A 75 10.02 8.67 7.80
C ARG A 75 11.45 8.77 8.32
N ASP A 76 11.67 9.54 9.39
CA ASP A 76 13.01 9.70 9.96
C ASP A 76 13.57 8.37 10.49
N THR A 77 12.70 7.51 11.03
CA THR A 77 13.09 6.18 11.48
C THR A 77 13.43 5.27 10.31
N LEU A 78 12.62 5.29 9.25
CA LEU A 78 12.87 4.53 8.01
C LEU A 78 14.19 4.95 7.32
N LYS A 79 14.50 6.25 7.37
CA LYS A 79 15.76 6.80 6.82
C LYS A 79 16.97 6.37 7.64
N LYS A 80 16.86 6.41 8.98
CA LYS A 80 17.92 5.96 9.89
C LYS A 80 18.23 4.47 9.73
N THR A 81 17.22 3.65 9.42
CA THR A 81 17.40 2.21 9.18
C THR A 81 17.70 1.83 7.74
N MET A 82 17.88 2.82 6.85
CA MET A 82 18.14 2.63 5.43
C MET A 82 17.07 1.81 4.67
N ILE A 83 15.89 1.63 5.27
CA ILE A 83 14.74 0.95 4.64
C ILE A 83 14.18 1.80 3.50
N MET A 84 14.19 3.12 3.65
CA MET A 84 13.82 4.07 2.60
C MET A 84 14.77 5.26 2.60
N LYS A 85 15.29 5.63 1.42
CA LYS A 85 16.14 6.82 1.26
C LYS A 85 15.33 8.12 1.26
N ASP A 86 14.12 8.08 0.70
CA ASP A 86 13.18 9.20 0.63
C ASP A 86 11.72 8.72 0.66
N HIS A 87 10.75 9.64 0.71
CA HIS A 87 9.33 9.33 0.63
C HIS A 87 8.99 8.64 -0.71
N PRO A 88 8.17 7.58 -0.70
CA PRO A 88 7.80 6.89 -1.94
C PRO A 88 6.98 7.83 -2.83
N GLN A 89 7.50 8.12 -4.04
CA GLN A 89 6.73 8.79 -5.10
C GLN A 89 5.86 7.80 -5.90
N SER A 90 6.19 6.52 -5.82
CA SER A 90 5.47 5.38 -6.40
C SER A 90 5.50 4.19 -5.44
N MET A 91 4.81 3.11 -5.79
CA MET A 91 4.92 1.84 -5.05
C MET A 91 6.38 1.37 -5.06
N THR A 92 6.93 1.20 -3.86
CA THR A 92 8.33 0.81 -3.65
C THR A 92 8.38 -0.57 -3.03
N GLU A 93 9.13 -1.47 -3.64
CA GLU A 93 9.39 -2.79 -3.07
C GLU A 93 10.35 -2.67 -1.88
N ILE A 94 10.06 -3.42 -0.82
CA ILE A 94 10.95 -3.57 0.33
C ILE A 94 11.34 -5.03 0.45
N ASP A 95 12.56 -5.28 0.91
CA ASP A 95 13.02 -6.64 1.16
C ASP A 95 12.39 -7.23 2.44
N GLN A 96 12.58 -8.55 2.63
CA GLN A 96 12.05 -9.26 3.79
C GLN A 96 12.59 -8.70 5.11
N ASN A 97 13.87 -8.30 5.17
CA ASN A 97 14.48 -7.81 6.42
C ASN A 97 13.85 -6.48 6.84
N ALA A 98 13.61 -5.60 5.87
CA ALA A 98 12.87 -4.35 6.07
C ALA A 98 11.44 -4.64 6.56
N TYR A 99 10.76 -5.62 5.96
CA TYR A 99 9.42 -6.00 6.38
C TYR A 99 9.39 -6.56 7.82
N GLU A 100 10.29 -7.47 8.18
CA GLU A 100 10.43 -8.00 9.55
C GLU A 100 10.66 -6.88 10.57
N TRP A 101 11.55 -5.94 10.23
CA TRP A 101 11.82 -4.79 11.09
C TRP A 101 10.57 -3.90 11.27
N ILE A 102 9.83 -3.63 10.19
CA ILE A 102 8.59 -2.84 10.22
C ILE A 102 7.53 -3.56 11.06
N LYS A 103 7.37 -4.88 10.91
CA LYS A 103 6.44 -5.64 11.77
C LYS A 103 6.78 -5.45 13.25
N LYS A 104 8.03 -5.74 13.62
CA LYS A 104 8.48 -5.64 15.02
C LYS A 104 8.30 -4.24 15.57
N LYS A 105 8.63 -3.20 14.79
CA LYS A 105 8.48 -1.80 15.22
C LYS A 105 7.06 -1.29 15.21
N GLY A 106 6.22 -1.78 14.30
CA GLY A 106 4.80 -1.42 14.23
C GLY A 106 3.95 -2.04 15.34
N GLY A 107 4.56 -2.81 16.26
CA GLY A 107 3.88 -3.47 17.35
C GLY A 107 3.03 -4.66 16.89
N LEU A 108 3.38 -5.27 15.75
CA LEU A 108 2.80 -6.53 15.31
C LEU A 108 3.32 -7.65 16.20
N ASP A 109 2.41 -8.18 17.01
CA ASP A 109 2.67 -9.34 17.85
C ASP A 109 2.80 -10.59 16.98
N GLU A 110 3.80 -11.42 17.26
CA GLU A 110 4.17 -12.62 16.48
C GLU A 110 3.05 -13.68 16.48
N SER A 111 2.00 -13.48 17.27
CA SER A 111 0.77 -14.28 17.32
C SER A 111 -0.11 -14.20 16.06
N PHE A 112 0.17 -13.29 15.11
CA PHE A 112 -0.57 -13.16 13.85
C PHE A 112 0.15 -13.71 12.60
N THR A 113 1.31 -14.35 12.77
CA THR A 113 2.06 -14.95 11.64
C THR A 113 1.99 -16.47 11.69
N VAL A 114 1.30 -17.08 10.71
CA VAL A 114 1.29 -18.54 10.52
C VAL A 114 2.67 -18.97 10.01
N HIS A 115 3.30 -19.92 10.70
CA HIS A 115 4.56 -20.59 10.31
C HIS A 115 4.36 -21.58 9.18
#